data_AF-A0A0V8AUF4-F1
#
_entry.id   AF-A0A0V8AUF4-F1
#
_cell.length_a   1.000
_cell.length_b   1.000
_cell.length_c   1.000
_cell.angle_alpha   90.00
_cell.angle_beta   90.00
_cell.angle_gamma   90.00
#
_symmetry.space_group_name_H-M   'P 1'
#
loop_
_entity.id
_entity.type
_entity.pdbx_description
1 polymer ?
#
loop_
_entity_poly.entity_id
_entity_poly.type
_entity_poly.pdbx_seq_one_letter_code
_entity_poly.pdbx_strand_id
1 'polypeptide(L)'
;MKKYISVFSVFLVWLAYLLALNPILKALGLINWLRSLGHFASLTSIIIQEIPIIIILLLLNHFFWHQKLLFKGYNWKKALGILILPLVMFLAGLVLAIGKHAPASYIFLAIGATLLIGFAEELSFRGLIFGILVKNSKDKIIVPLFISSILFGLMHLVNIRNQPLGNTIIQVLGVMAFGLFAAVVYMKTSNLIFAIVVHAMNDFMAIMASSGSLSSQQTNPLTILYEWFIFGTLAFALFYTGWTQREKFIAAIQERSPQLTARKLPTLAQSSTFRRIFALVSMIYGILILPTMLLFSKISTSADSRAEIANKALPIYLLFLLGIALYIFLIVFFDFHLGNLCWLLLPYIGGPVFALIALVNGARPLTEKTNQSKTINNKTPN
;
A
#
# COMPACT_ATOMS: atom_id res chain seq x y z
N MET A 1 -8.55 17.70 -24.20
CA MET A 1 -9.58 16.66 -24.40
C MET A 1 -8.99 15.25 -24.53
N LYS A 2 -8.04 14.99 -25.45
CA LYS A 2 -7.40 13.66 -25.63
C LYS A 2 -6.95 12.95 -24.35
N LYS A 3 -6.35 13.67 -23.38
CA LYS A 3 -5.91 13.09 -22.09
C LYS A 3 -7.03 12.46 -21.24
N TYR A 4 -8.20 13.09 -21.17
CA TYR A 4 -9.32 12.58 -20.38
C TYR A 4 -10.02 11.43 -21.08
N ILE A 5 -9.99 11.44 -22.43
CA ILE A 5 -10.52 10.35 -23.26
C ILE A 5 -9.73 9.07 -23.00
N SER A 6 -8.40 9.12 -22.88
CA SER A 6 -7.59 7.93 -22.59
C SER A 6 -7.86 7.35 -21.20
N VAL A 7 -7.90 8.18 -20.15
CA VAL A 7 -8.22 7.70 -18.78
C VAL A 7 -9.63 7.10 -18.72
N PHE A 8 -10.60 7.79 -19.28
CA PHE A 8 -11.99 7.31 -19.34
C PHE A 8 -12.11 6.01 -20.13
N SER A 9 -11.36 5.86 -21.22
CA SER A 9 -11.37 4.62 -22.02
C SER A 9 -10.85 3.41 -21.25
N VAL A 10 -9.80 3.54 -20.44
CA VAL A 10 -9.31 2.43 -19.59
C VAL A 10 -10.41 1.98 -18.62
N PHE A 11 -11.06 2.94 -17.97
CA PHE A 11 -12.13 2.67 -17.02
C PHE A 11 -13.37 2.05 -17.71
N LEU A 12 -13.70 2.52 -18.91
CA LEU A 12 -14.84 2.01 -19.68
C LEU A 12 -14.59 0.58 -20.18
N VAL A 13 -13.36 0.24 -20.58
CA VAL A 13 -12.97 -1.14 -20.91
C VAL A 13 -13.20 -2.07 -19.72
N TRP A 14 -12.80 -1.66 -18.52
CA TRP A 14 -13.06 -2.42 -17.30
C TRP A 14 -14.54 -2.64 -17.03
N LEU A 15 -15.33 -1.56 -17.09
CA LEU A 15 -16.76 -1.64 -16.86
C LEU A 15 -17.43 -2.55 -17.89
N ALA A 16 -17.11 -2.38 -19.18
CA ALA A 16 -17.62 -3.23 -20.25
C ALA A 16 -17.24 -4.70 -20.03
N TYR A 17 -15.99 -4.97 -19.63
CA TYR A 17 -15.51 -6.31 -19.32
C TYR A 17 -16.32 -6.95 -18.19
N LEU A 18 -16.45 -6.28 -17.03
CA LEU A 18 -17.20 -6.82 -15.90
C LEU A 18 -18.68 -7.06 -16.21
N LEU A 19 -19.29 -6.23 -17.06
CA LEU A 19 -20.68 -6.40 -17.47
C LEU A 19 -20.85 -7.57 -18.45
N ALA A 20 -19.90 -7.75 -19.38
CA ALA A 20 -19.96 -8.79 -20.42
C ALA A 20 -19.55 -10.19 -19.92
N LEU A 21 -18.71 -10.26 -18.89
CA LEU A 21 -18.07 -11.49 -18.44
C LEU A 21 -19.06 -12.57 -17.99
N ASN A 22 -20.03 -12.25 -17.14
CA ASN A 22 -20.99 -13.23 -16.65
C ASN A 22 -21.86 -13.85 -17.77
N PRO A 23 -22.45 -13.08 -18.72
CA PRO A 23 -23.08 -13.63 -19.92
C PRO A 23 -22.17 -14.56 -20.74
N ILE A 24 -20.90 -14.18 -20.95
CA ILE A 24 -19.94 -14.97 -21.72
C ILE A 24 -19.65 -16.30 -21.01
N LEU A 25 -19.33 -16.26 -19.72
CA LEU A 25 -19.09 -17.48 -18.92
C LEU A 25 -20.31 -18.40 -18.91
N LYS A 26 -21.53 -17.85 -18.92
CA LYS A 26 -22.77 -18.62 -19.02
C LYS A 26 -22.90 -19.29 -20.39
N ALA A 27 -22.69 -18.55 -21.47
CA ALA A 27 -22.80 -19.05 -22.84
C ALA A 27 -21.80 -20.18 -23.14
N LEU A 28 -20.60 -20.10 -22.55
CA LEU A 28 -19.57 -21.13 -22.67
C LEU A 28 -19.75 -22.33 -21.71
N GLY A 29 -20.82 -22.35 -20.91
CA GLY A 29 -21.06 -23.41 -19.92
C GLY A 29 -20.10 -23.41 -18.72
N LEU A 30 -19.20 -22.42 -18.62
CA LEU A 30 -18.14 -22.34 -17.61
C LEU A 30 -18.69 -22.11 -16.20
N ILE A 31 -19.87 -21.50 -16.05
CA ILE A 31 -20.49 -21.31 -14.72
C ILE A 31 -20.80 -22.66 -14.05
N ASN A 32 -21.32 -23.62 -14.81
CA ASN A 32 -21.65 -24.94 -14.27
C ASN A 32 -20.39 -25.73 -13.94
N TRP A 33 -19.38 -25.66 -14.82
CA TRP A 33 -18.08 -26.25 -14.57
C TRP A 33 -17.42 -25.65 -13.31
N LEU A 34 -17.41 -24.33 -13.15
CA LEU A 34 -16.90 -23.67 -11.94
C LEU A 34 -17.58 -24.17 -10.67
N ARG A 35 -18.92 -24.29 -10.68
CA ARG A 35 -19.67 -24.82 -9.53
C ARG A 35 -19.27 -26.26 -9.18
N SER A 36 -18.91 -27.07 -10.17
CA SER A 36 -18.45 -28.45 -9.94
C SER A 36 -17.12 -28.54 -9.18
N LEU A 37 -16.33 -27.45 -9.13
CA LEU A 37 -15.05 -27.37 -8.40
C LEU A 37 -15.22 -27.19 -6.89
N GLY A 38 -16.47 -27.08 -6.39
CA GLY A 38 -16.76 -26.94 -4.97
C GLY A 38 -16.07 -25.73 -4.35
N HIS A 39 -15.27 -25.97 -3.31
CA HIS A 39 -14.59 -24.89 -2.58
C HIS A 39 -13.51 -24.17 -3.42
N PHE A 40 -13.01 -24.75 -4.51
CA PHE A 40 -12.07 -24.09 -5.42
C PHE A 40 -12.73 -23.17 -6.44
N ALA A 41 -14.06 -23.20 -6.56
CA ALA A 41 -14.82 -22.46 -7.58
C ALA A 41 -14.52 -20.95 -7.56
N SER A 42 -14.53 -20.35 -6.37
CA SER A 42 -14.31 -18.90 -6.18
C SER A 42 -12.93 -18.46 -6.68
N LEU A 43 -11.86 -19.12 -6.22
CA LEU A 43 -10.49 -18.78 -6.61
C LEU A 43 -10.21 -19.08 -8.09
N THR A 44 -10.76 -20.18 -8.61
CA THR A 44 -10.64 -20.51 -10.03
C THR A 44 -11.36 -19.48 -10.90
N SER A 45 -12.51 -19.00 -10.43
CA SER A 45 -13.24 -17.94 -11.13
C SER A 45 -12.43 -16.66 -11.21
N ILE A 46 -11.65 -16.29 -10.19
CA ILE A 46 -10.74 -15.12 -10.27
C ILE A 46 -9.76 -15.30 -11.42
N ILE A 47 -9.09 -16.46 -11.51
CA ILE A 47 -8.08 -16.70 -12.56
C ILE A 47 -8.66 -16.54 -13.96
N ILE A 48 -9.85 -17.09 -14.20
CA ILE A 48 -10.55 -16.99 -15.48
C ILE A 48 -10.94 -15.54 -15.80
N GLN A 49 -11.22 -14.73 -14.78
CA GLN A 49 -11.60 -13.33 -14.95
C GLN A 49 -10.37 -12.43 -15.14
N GLU A 50 -9.28 -12.66 -14.42
CA GLU A 50 -8.14 -11.74 -14.42
C GLU A 50 -7.20 -11.94 -15.63
N ILE A 51 -6.98 -13.18 -16.08
CA ILE A 51 -6.08 -13.43 -17.22
C ILE A 51 -6.54 -12.70 -18.50
N PRO A 52 -7.82 -12.80 -18.94
CA PRO A 52 -8.24 -12.13 -20.16
C PRO A 52 -8.18 -10.61 -20.07
N ILE A 53 -8.57 -10.01 -18.93
CA ILE A 53 -8.51 -8.55 -18.79
C ILE A 53 -7.07 -8.04 -18.78
N ILE A 54 -6.13 -8.75 -18.14
CA ILE A 54 -4.70 -8.42 -18.22
C ILE A 54 -4.23 -8.42 -19.67
N ILE A 55 -4.55 -9.47 -20.43
CA ILE A 55 -4.16 -9.57 -21.84
C ILE A 55 -4.76 -8.42 -22.64
N ILE A 56 -6.07 -8.14 -22.48
CA ILE A 56 -6.76 -7.04 -23.17
C ILE A 56 -6.08 -5.70 -22.84
N LEU A 57 -5.79 -5.42 -21.57
CA LEU A 57 -5.16 -4.18 -21.15
C LEU A 57 -3.74 -4.02 -21.71
N LEU A 58 -2.95 -5.10 -21.73
CA LEU A 58 -1.61 -5.09 -22.31
C LEU A 58 -1.64 -4.86 -23.82
N LEU A 59 -2.56 -5.52 -24.54
CA LEU A 59 -2.76 -5.31 -25.98
C LEU A 59 -3.24 -3.88 -26.27
N LEU A 60 -4.23 -3.39 -25.53
CA LEU A 60 -4.72 -2.02 -25.71
C LEU A 60 -3.65 -0.99 -25.38
N ASN A 61 -2.81 -1.25 -24.38
CA ASN A 61 -1.67 -0.39 -24.09
C ASN A 61 -0.62 -0.44 -25.21
N HIS A 62 -0.36 -1.61 -25.78
CA HIS A 62 0.59 -1.79 -26.87
C HIS A 62 0.14 -1.07 -28.16
N PHE A 63 -1.14 -1.16 -28.52
CA PHE A 63 -1.67 -0.64 -29.78
C PHE A 63 -2.29 0.76 -29.73
N PHE A 64 -2.80 1.20 -28.57
CA PHE A 64 -3.58 2.44 -28.49
C PHE A 64 -3.05 3.44 -27.45
N TRP A 65 -2.85 3.04 -26.20
CA TRP A 65 -2.51 4.00 -25.14
C TRP A 65 -1.03 4.37 -25.11
N HIS A 66 -0.14 3.44 -25.48
CA HIS A 66 1.32 3.58 -25.43
C HIS A 66 1.80 4.20 -24.11
N GLN A 67 1.15 3.83 -23.00
CA GLN A 67 1.52 4.32 -21.69
C GLN A 67 2.71 3.51 -21.18
N LYS A 68 3.75 4.25 -20.79
CA LYS A 68 4.97 3.67 -20.25
C LYS A 68 4.73 3.05 -18.88
N LEU A 69 5.09 1.78 -18.76
CA LEU A 69 5.10 1.02 -17.51
C LEU A 69 6.54 0.97 -16.98
N LEU A 70 6.74 1.30 -15.71
CA LEU A 70 8.07 1.35 -15.10
C LEU A 70 8.34 0.09 -14.27
N PHE A 71 9.54 -0.45 -14.42
CA PHE A 71 10.03 -1.66 -13.75
C PHE A 71 11.47 -1.49 -13.26
N LYS A 72 11.79 -0.33 -12.67
CA LYS A 72 13.16 -0.01 -12.25
C LYS A 72 13.60 -0.86 -11.05
N GLY A 73 14.89 -1.15 -10.96
CA GLY A 73 15.47 -1.74 -9.75
C GLY A 73 15.31 -0.80 -8.55
N TYR A 74 14.88 -1.34 -7.41
CA TYR A 74 14.76 -0.60 -6.16
C TYR A 74 15.58 -1.27 -5.06
N ASN A 75 16.18 -0.46 -4.18
CA ASN A 75 17.09 -0.96 -3.15
C ASN A 75 16.34 -1.89 -2.18
N TRP A 76 16.81 -3.14 -2.02
CA TRP A 76 16.12 -4.18 -1.24
C TRP A 76 15.92 -3.80 0.24
N LYS A 77 16.86 -3.07 0.84
CA LYS A 77 16.72 -2.61 2.24
C LYS A 77 15.58 -1.61 2.39
N LYS A 78 15.40 -0.76 1.37
CA LYS A 78 14.29 0.21 1.31
C LYS A 78 12.98 -0.44 0.89
N ALA A 79 13.04 -1.49 0.08
CA ALA A 79 11.89 -2.31 -0.28
C ALA A 79 11.30 -2.99 0.95
N LEU A 80 12.15 -3.51 1.83
CA LEU A 80 11.73 -4.20 3.05
C LEU A 80 10.82 -3.32 3.92
N GLY A 81 11.18 -2.06 4.14
CA GLY A 81 10.32 -1.13 4.91
C GLY A 81 8.96 -0.85 4.26
N ILE A 82 8.85 -0.91 2.93
CA ILE A 82 7.56 -0.77 2.21
C ILE A 82 6.73 -2.05 2.35
N LEU A 83 7.37 -3.21 2.29
CA LEU A 83 6.71 -4.52 2.23
C LEU A 83 6.32 -5.09 3.59
N ILE A 84 6.70 -4.47 4.71
CA ILE A 84 6.48 -5.08 6.03
C ILE A 84 5.03 -5.29 6.40
N LEU A 85 4.22 -4.26 6.30
CA LEU A 85 2.83 -4.35 6.66
C LEU A 85 2.12 -5.34 5.73
N PRO A 86 2.27 -5.23 4.39
CA PRO A 86 1.75 -6.24 3.47
C PRO A 86 2.23 -7.67 3.81
N LEU A 87 3.50 -7.85 4.19
CA LEU A 87 4.02 -9.15 4.61
C LEU A 87 3.38 -9.64 5.91
N VAL A 88 3.17 -8.78 6.90
CA VAL A 88 2.46 -9.12 8.14
C VAL A 88 1.00 -9.50 7.84
N MET A 89 0.33 -8.77 6.95
CA MET A 89 -1.04 -9.11 6.52
C MET A 89 -1.08 -10.46 5.80
N PHE A 90 -0.13 -10.72 4.92
CA PHE A 90 0.02 -12.00 4.25
C PHE A 90 0.23 -13.16 5.24
N LEU A 91 1.15 -12.98 6.20
CA LEU A 91 1.42 -13.98 7.24
C LEU A 91 0.18 -14.21 8.14
N ALA A 92 -0.56 -13.14 8.47
CA ALA A 92 -1.82 -13.27 9.19
C ALA A 92 -2.85 -14.08 8.38
N GLY A 93 -2.98 -13.81 7.08
CA GLY A 93 -3.79 -14.63 6.17
C GLY A 93 -3.36 -16.09 6.15
N LEU A 94 -2.06 -16.37 6.16
CA LEU A 94 -1.52 -17.73 6.17
C LEU A 94 -1.84 -18.44 7.48
N VAL A 95 -1.70 -17.77 8.62
CA VAL A 95 -2.10 -18.30 9.94
C VAL A 95 -3.59 -18.61 9.97
N LEU A 96 -4.44 -17.74 9.42
CA LEU A 96 -5.89 -18.00 9.29
C LEU A 96 -6.18 -19.21 8.41
N ALA A 97 -5.49 -19.35 7.28
CA ALA A 97 -5.65 -20.47 6.37
C ALA A 97 -5.29 -21.81 7.04
N ILE A 98 -4.15 -21.84 7.72
CA ILE A 98 -3.67 -23.02 8.46
C ILE A 98 -4.62 -23.33 9.62
N GLY A 99 -5.05 -22.33 10.38
CA GLY A 99 -5.99 -22.49 11.49
C GLY A 99 -7.38 -22.98 11.06
N LYS A 100 -7.78 -22.71 9.81
CA LYS A 100 -8.99 -23.25 9.17
C LYS A 100 -8.77 -24.59 8.47
N HIS A 101 -7.59 -25.19 8.58
CA HIS A 101 -7.20 -26.43 7.90
C HIS A 101 -7.39 -26.38 6.37
N ALA A 102 -7.15 -25.21 5.76
CA ALA A 102 -7.24 -25.08 4.31
C ALA A 102 -6.18 -25.97 3.62
N PRO A 103 -6.55 -26.73 2.57
CA PRO A 103 -5.59 -27.59 1.89
C PRO A 103 -4.51 -26.74 1.20
N ALA A 104 -3.28 -27.26 1.14
CA ALA A 104 -2.15 -26.53 0.56
C ALA A 104 -2.42 -26.08 -0.89
N SER A 105 -3.11 -26.89 -1.69
CA SER A 105 -3.53 -26.54 -3.05
C SER A 105 -4.42 -25.30 -3.08
N TYR A 106 -5.31 -25.13 -2.10
CA TYR A 106 -6.16 -23.95 -1.98
C TYR A 106 -5.36 -22.70 -1.63
N ILE A 107 -4.38 -22.83 -0.73
CA ILE A 107 -3.48 -21.73 -0.37
C ILE A 107 -2.66 -21.28 -1.59
N PHE A 108 -2.06 -22.22 -2.33
CA PHE A 108 -1.31 -21.89 -3.56
C PHE A 108 -2.21 -21.27 -4.64
N LEU A 109 -3.43 -21.79 -4.80
CA LEU A 109 -4.41 -21.23 -5.72
C LEU A 109 -4.80 -19.80 -5.31
N ALA A 110 -4.97 -19.53 -4.02
CA ALA A 110 -5.29 -18.21 -3.50
C ALA A 110 -4.14 -17.22 -3.75
N ILE A 111 -2.88 -17.63 -3.54
CA ILE A 111 -1.70 -16.82 -3.85
C ILE A 111 -1.67 -16.47 -5.35
N GLY A 112 -1.89 -17.45 -6.23
CA GLY A 112 -1.93 -17.22 -7.67
C GLY A 112 -3.08 -16.29 -8.08
N ALA A 113 -4.27 -16.50 -7.53
CA ALA A 113 -5.45 -15.70 -7.78
C ALA A 113 -5.24 -14.23 -7.35
N THR A 114 -4.73 -13.98 -6.14
CA THR A 114 -4.52 -12.61 -5.66
C THR A 114 -3.36 -11.90 -6.35
N LEU A 115 -2.35 -12.63 -6.83
CA LEU A 115 -1.33 -12.06 -7.71
C LEU A 115 -1.93 -11.59 -9.04
N LEU A 116 -2.89 -12.33 -9.59
CA LEU A 116 -3.58 -11.91 -10.81
C LEU A 116 -4.51 -10.72 -10.57
N ILE A 117 -5.25 -10.68 -9.46
CA ILE A 117 -6.04 -9.49 -9.05
C ILE A 117 -5.12 -8.27 -8.96
N GLY A 118 -4.04 -8.39 -8.18
CA GLY A 118 -3.07 -7.32 -8.02
C GLY A 118 -2.46 -6.90 -9.36
N PHE A 119 -2.19 -7.83 -10.28
CA PHE A 119 -1.69 -7.48 -11.61
C PHE A 119 -2.73 -6.71 -12.42
N ALA A 120 -3.94 -7.24 -12.57
CA ALA A 120 -4.98 -6.60 -13.35
C ALA A 120 -5.31 -5.20 -12.83
N GLU A 121 -5.54 -5.07 -11.53
CA GLU A 121 -5.94 -3.80 -10.93
C GLU A 121 -4.79 -2.78 -10.91
N GLU A 122 -3.57 -3.19 -10.52
CA GLU A 122 -2.44 -2.24 -10.49
C GLU A 122 -1.97 -1.85 -11.88
N LEU A 123 -2.01 -2.76 -12.87
CA LEU A 123 -1.78 -2.41 -14.27
C LEU A 123 -2.73 -1.29 -14.70
N SER A 124 -4.01 -1.42 -14.36
CA SER A 124 -5.07 -0.51 -14.77
C SER A 124 -5.00 0.84 -14.09
N PHE A 125 -4.96 0.84 -12.76
CA PHE A 125 -5.05 2.06 -11.99
C PHE A 125 -3.68 2.75 -11.86
N ARG A 126 -2.60 2.00 -11.62
CA ARG A 126 -1.27 2.58 -11.37
C ARG A 126 -0.43 2.66 -12.64
N GLY A 127 -0.40 1.58 -13.42
CA GLY A 127 0.32 1.54 -14.70
C GLY A 127 -0.27 2.51 -15.72
N LEU A 128 -1.57 2.36 -16.01
CA LEU A 128 -2.26 3.08 -17.07
C LEU A 128 -2.86 4.40 -16.60
N ILE A 129 -3.90 4.39 -15.75
CA ILE A 129 -4.64 5.59 -15.36
C ILE A 129 -3.72 6.62 -14.69
N PHE A 130 -3.02 6.26 -13.62
CA PHE A 130 -2.11 7.15 -12.93
C PHE A 130 -0.95 7.60 -13.82
N GLY A 131 -0.37 6.69 -14.59
CA GLY A 131 0.68 7.00 -15.56
C GLY A 131 0.25 8.04 -16.60
N ILE A 132 -0.93 7.88 -17.20
CA ILE A 132 -1.51 8.82 -18.17
C ILE A 132 -1.78 10.18 -17.49
N LEU A 133 -2.34 10.17 -16.28
CA LEU A 133 -2.62 11.40 -15.52
C LEU A 133 -1.33 12.18 -15.21
N VAL A 134 -0.24 11.50 -14.83
CA VAL A 134 1.07 12.12 -14.58
C VAL A 134 1.73 12.59 -15.87
N LYS A 135 1.68 11.79 -16.95
CA LYS A 135 2.19 12.16 -18.28
C LYS A 135 1.61 13.48 -18.77
N ASN A 136 0.33 13.72 -18.46
CA ASN A 136 -0.41 14.91 -18.90
C ASN A 136 -0.55 16.00 -17.83
N SER A 137 0.16 15.89 -16.71
CA SER A 137 0.18 16.94 -15.68
C SER A 137 1.34 17.92 -15.93
N LYS A 138 1.20 19.16 -15.46
CA LYS A 138 2.27 20.18 -15.50
C LYS A 138 3.31 19.91 -14.40
N ASP A 139 3.95 18.75 -14.44
CA ASP A 139 4.91 18.27 -13.42
C ASP A 139 4.29 18.10 -12.01
N LYS A 140 2.97 17.95 -11.93
CA LYS A 140 2.24 17.81 -10.65
C LYS A 140 1.76 16.37 -10.47
N ILE A 141 2.10 15.75 -9.35
CA ILE A 141 1.71 14.34 -9.07
C ILE A 141 0.54 14.20 -8.09
N ILE A 142 0.26 15.22 -7.28
CA ILE A 142 -0.76 15.16 -6.22
C ILE A 142 -2.15 14.91 -6.80
N VAL A 143 -2.57 15.70 -7.79
CA VAL A 143 -3.89 15.53 -8.42
C VAL A 143 -4.03 14.16 -9.10
N PRO A 144 -3.05 13.70 -9.93
CA PRO A 144 -3.05 12.33 -10.45
C PRO A 144 -3.19 11.23 -9.38
N LEU A 145 -2.49 11.35 -8.25
CA LEU A 145 -2.55 10.39 -7.14
C LEU A 145 -3.98 10.24 -6.62
N PHE A 146 -4.64 11.36 -6.29
CA PHE A 146 -5.99 11.34 -5.75
C PHE A 146 -7.02 10.86 -6.79
N ILE A 147 -6.95 11.35 -8.03
CA ILE A 147 -7.91 10.92 -9.08
C ILE A 147 -7.80 9.41 -9.31
N SER A 148 -6.60 8.87 -9.45
CA SER A 148 -6.42 7.41 -9.63
C SER A 148 -6.98 6.61 -8.45
N SER A 149 -6.81 7.10 -7.23
CA SER A 149 -7.27 6.42 -6.01
C SER A 149 -8.78 6.48 -5.83
N ILE A 150 -9.40 7.60 -6.24
CA ILE A 150 -10.86 7.74 -6.28
C ILE A 150 -11.45 6.78 -7.31
N LEU A 151 -10.89 6.73 -8.53
CA LEU A 151 -11.36 5.81 -9.57
C LEU A 151 -11.22 4.33 -9.16
N PHE A 152 -10.14 3.99 -8.47
CA PHE A 152 -9.95 2.66 -7.88
C PHE A 152 -11.08 2.29 -6.91
N GLY A 153 -11.41 3.18 -5.98
CA GLY A 153 -12.53 2.98 -5.07
C GLY A 153 -13.87 2.86 -5.81
N LEU A 154 -14.15 3.77 -6.74
CA LEU A 154 -15.42 3.77 -7.49
C LEU A 154 -15.65 2.49 -8.31
N MET A 155 -14.59 1.79 -8.71
CA MET A 155 -14.71 0.50 -9.40
C MET A 155 -15.48 -0.54 -8.58
N HIS A 156 -15.40 -0.45 -7.25
CA HIS A 156 -16.05 -1.38 -6.34
C HIS A 156 -17.57 -1.16 -6.24
N LEU A 157 -18.13 -0.10 -6.83
CA LEU A 157 -19.59 0.09 -6.93
C LEU A 157 -20.27 -1.05 -7.70
N VAL A 158 -19.53 -1.81 -8.52
CA VAL A 158 -20.05 -3.03 -9.18
C VAL A 158 -20.58 -4.06 -8.17
N ASN A 159 -20.10 -4.02 -6.91
CA ASN A 159 -20.52 -4.93 -5.85
C ASN A 159 -21.94 -4.69 -5.34
N ILE A 160 -22.58 -3.56 -5.68
CA ILE A 160 -24.00 -3.30 -5.36
C ILE A 160 -24.92 -4.44 -5.87
N ARG A 161 -24.48 -5.17 -6.89
CA ARG A 161 -25.20 -6.34 -7.43
C ARG A 161 -25.36 -7.47 -6.42
N ASN A 162 -24.44 -7.60 -5.47
CA ASN A 162 -24.35 -8.71 -4.52
C ASN A 162 -24.21 -8.26 -3.06
N GLN A 163 -24.14 -6.94 -2.81
CA GLN A 163 -23.93 -6.35 -1.49
C GLN A 163 -24.86 -5.16 -1.26
N PRO A 164 -25.33 -4.91 -0.02
CA PRO A 164 -26.10 -3.70 0.30
C PRO A 164 -25.35 -2.42 -0.08
N LEU A 165 -26.09 -1.38 -0.47
CA LEU A 165 -25.51 -0.08 -0.86
C LEU A 165 -24.61 0.50 0.26
N GLY A 166 -25.07 0.44 1.51
CA GLY A 166 -24.31 0.93 2.67
C GLY A 166 -22.95 0.24 2.81
N ASN A 167 -22.93 -1.10 2.75
CA ASN A 167 -21.69 -1.89 2.83
C ASN A 167 -20.76 -1.59 1.65
N THR A 168 -21.34 -1.41 0.46
CA THR A 168 -20.55 -1.07 -0.74
C THR A 168 -19.92 0.32 -0.63
N ILE A 169 -20.65 1.31 -0.10
CA ILE A 169 -20.08 2.66 0.13
C ILE A 169 -18.95 2.61 1.16
N ILE A 170 -19.11 1.84 2.25
CA ILE A 170 -18.04 1.65 3.24
C ILE A 170 -16.80 1.05 2.57
N GLN A 171 -16.97 0.02 1.75
CA GLN A 171 -15.89 -0.60 0.97
C GLN A 171 -15.21 0.42 0.06
N VAL A 172 -15.98 1.15 -0.77
CA VAL A 172 -15.48 2.17 -1.71
C VAL A 172 -14.62 3.20 -0.99
N LEU A 173 -15.11 3.77 0.12
CA LEU A 173 -14.39 4.80 0.86
C LEU A 173 -13.14 4.28 1.58
N GLY A 174 -13.17 3.03 2.04
CA GLY A 174 -12.00 2.36 2.61
C GLY A 174 -10.91 2.16 1.57
N VAL A 175 -11.22 1.42 0.49
CA VAL A 175 -10.20 0.97 -0.47
C VAL A 175 -9.56 2.12 -1.26
N MET A 176 -10.15 3.32 -1.26
CA MET A 176 -9.48 4.55 -1.74
C MET A 176 -8.18 4.85 -0.99
N ALA A 177 -8.11 4.55 0.31
CA ALA A 177 -6.88 4.73 1.12
C ALA A 177 -5.78 3.76 0.65
N PHE A 178 -6.13 2.49 0.40
CA PHE A 178 -5.23 1.53 -0.23
C PHE A 178 -4.84 1.95 -1.65
N GLY A 179 -5.82 2.46 -2.41
CA GLY A 179 -5.71 3.22 -3.66
C GLY A 179 -4.48 4.12 -3.69
N LEU A 180 -4.50 5.07 -2.75
CA LEU A 180 -3.48 6.09 -2.57
C LEU A 180 -2.13 5.50 -2.15
N PHE A 181 -2.14 4.54 -1.23
CA PHE A 181 -0.93 3.85 -0.79
C PHE A 181 -0.21 3.14 -1.95
N ALA A 182 -0.90 2.30 -2.73
CA ALA A 182 -0.26 1.59 -3.83
C ALA A 182 0.23 2.53 -4.94
N ALA A 183 -0.45 3.66 -5.19
CA ALA A 183 0.03 4.68 -6.12
C ALA A 183 1.32 5.37 -5.63
N VAL A 184 1.43 5.63 -4.33
CA VAL A 184 2.68 6.11 -3.71
C VAL A 184 3.77 5.04 -3.74
N VAL A 185 3.46 3.76 -3.53
CA VAL A 185 4.43 2.66 -3.66
C VAL A 185 5.00 2.60 -5.07
N TYR A 186 4.15 2.66 -6.10
CA TYR A 186 4.60 2.66 -7.49
C TYR A 186 5.45 3.89 -7.81
N MET A 187 5.03 5.08 -7.38
CA MET A 187 5.78 6.32 -7.56
C MET A 187 7.17 6.23 -6.90
N LYS A 188 7.24 5.73 -5.66
CA LYS A 188 8.47 5.68 -4.88
C LYS A 188 9.47 4.65 -5.42
N THR A 189 8.97 3.51 -5.88
CA THR A 189 9.81 2.41 -6.40
C THR A 189 10.11 2.57 -7.90
N SER A 190 9.27 3.31 -8.64
CA SER A 190 9.25 3.30 -10.10
C SER A 190 9.20 1.88 -10.67
N ASN A 191 8.50 0.99 -9.98
CA ASN A 191 8.38 -0.42 -10.33
C ASN A 191 7.00 -0.96 -9.97
N LEU A 192 6.23 -1.29 -11.00
CA LEU A 192 4.84 -1.70 -10.86
C LEU A 192 4.68 -3.00 -10.07
N ILE A 193 5.68 -3.90 -10.11
CA ILE A 193 5.66 -5.17 -9.36
C ILE A 193 5.49 -4.95 -7.86
N PHE A 194 6.03 -3.86 -7.30
CA PHE A 194 5.84 -3.58 -5.89
C PHE A 194 4.38 -3.29 -5.54
N ALA A 195 3.67 -2.53 -6.37
CA ALA A 195 2.25 -2.29 -6.14
C ALA A 195 1.46 -3.60 -6.27
N ILE A 196 1.77 -4.41 -7.29
CA ILE A 196 1.13 -5.72 -7.54
C ILE A 196 1.28 -6.65 -6.33
N VAL A 197 2.49 -6.81 -5.81
CA VAL A 197 2.77 -7.70 -4.68
C VAL A 197 2.11 -7.20 -3.40
N VAL A 198 2.17 -5.89 -3.15
CA VAL A 198 1.50 -5.27 -1.98
C VAL A 198 -0.01 -5.51 -2.02
N HIS A 199 -0.63 -5.37 -3.19
CA HIS A 199 -2.04 -5.66 -3.42
C HIS A 199 -2.36 -7.13 -3.18
N ALA A 200 -1.62 -8.03 -3.84
CA ALA A 200 -1.83 -9.47 -3.72
C ALA A 200 -1.74 -9.98 -2.28
N MET A 201 -0.83 -9.42 -1.47
CA MET A 201 -0.69 -9.74 -0.05
C MET A 201 -1.87 -9.26 0.79
N ASN A 202 -2.37 -8.06 0.53
CA ASN A 202 -3.55 -7.50 1.20
C ASN A 202 -4.80 -8.35 0.90
N ASP A 203 -5.01 -8.67 -0.37
CA ASP A 203 -6.16 -9.45 -0.81
C ASP A 203 -6.11 -10.90 -0.34
N PHE A 204 -4.91 -11.48 -0.28
CA PHE A 204 -4.73 -12.82 0.29
C PHE A 204 -5.23 -12.87 1.73
N MET A 205 -4.89 -11.85 2.54
CA MET A 205 -5.41 -11.74 3.91
C MET A 205 -6.95 -11.66 3.92
N ALA A 206 -7.52 -10.79 3.08
CA ALA A 206 -8.97 -10.58 2.99
C ALA A 206 -9.72 -11.87 2.58
N ILE A 207 -9.22 -12.59 1.58
CA ILE A 207 -9.81 -13.86 1.10
C ILE A 207 -9.71 -14.95 2.17
N MET A 208 -8.57 -15.07 2.87
CA MET A 208 -8.44 -16.06 3.95
C MET A 208 -9.35 -15.71 5.14
N ALA A 209 -9.52 -14.42 5.45
CA ALA A 209 -10.45 -13.96 6.48
C ALA A 209 -11.91 -14.27 6.11
N SER A 210 -12.30 -14.08 4.85
CA SER A 210 -13.67 -14.29 4.34
C SER A 210 -14.01 -15.76 4.02
N SER A 211 -13.11 -16.70 4.34
CA SER A 211 -13.26 -18.13 4.00
C SER A 211 -13.44 -18.37 2.49
N GLY A 212 -12.75 -17.58 1.67
CA GLY A 212 -12.80 -17.72 0.20
C GLY A 212 -13.93 -16.96 -0.49
N SER A 213 -14.73 -16.21 0.27
CA SER A 213 -15.78 -15.37 -0.31
C SER A 213 -15.18 -14.17 -1.05
N LEU A 214 -15.61 -13.98 -2.30
CA LEU A 214 -15.25 -12.82 -3.15
C LEU A 214 -15.89 -11.52 -2.65
N SER A 215 -16.87 -11.60 -1.76
CA SER A 215 -17.51 -10.45 -1.15
C SER A 215 -17.13 -10.37 0.32
N SER A 216 -15.98 -9.78 0.64
CA SER A 216 -15.66 -9.35 2.00
C SER A 216 -16.48 -8.10 2.33
N GLN A 217 -17.73 -8.30 2.74
CA GLN A 217 -18.60 -7.17 3.06
C GLN A 217 -18.08 -6.43 4.29
N GLN A 218 -17.84 -5.13 4.13
CA GLN A 218 -17.53 -4.25 5.24
C GLN A 218 -18.81 -3.60 5.77
N THR A 219 -19.18 -3.98 6.99
CA THR A 219 -20.42 -3.54 7.65
C THR A 219 -20.19 -2.42 8.66
N ASN A 220 -18.95 -2.27 9.15
CA ASN A 220 -18.61 -1.29 10.17
C ASN A 220 -17.97 -0.03 9.53
N PRO A 221 -18.62 1.15 9.59
CA PRO A 221 -18.08 2.37 9.01
C PRO A 221 -16.76 2.83 9.66
N LEU A 222 -16.44 2.39 10.88
CA LEU A 222 -15.14 2.67 11.50
C LEU A 222 -13.95 2.08 10.71
N THR A 223 -14.19 1.06 9.88
CA THR A 223 -13.16 0.50 9.00
C THR A 223 -12.60 1.51 8.02
N ILE A 224 -13.40 2.51 7.59
CA ILE A 224 -12.92 3.63 6.78
C ILE A 224 -11.81 4.38 7.52
N LEU A 225 -12.05 4.72 8.79
CA LEU A 225 -11.08 5.46 9.60
C LEU A 225 -9.81 4.64 9.83
N TYR A 226 -9.93 3.32 10.06
CA TYR A 226 -8.78 2.44 10.23
C TYR A 226 -7.94 2.33 8.95
N GLU A 227 -8.57 2.16 7.78
CA GLU A 227 -7.87 2.06 6.50
C GLU A 227 -7.16 3.37 6.14
N TRP A 228 -7.83 4.51 6.33
CA TRP A 228 -7.20 5.82 6.13
C TRP A 228 -6.09 6.09 7.13
N PHE A 229 -6.26 5.69 8.38
CA PHE A 229 -5.21 5.79 9.38
C PHE A 229 -4.00 4.94 9.01
N ILE A 230 -4.18 3.70 8.56
CA ILE A 230 -3.06 2.80 8.22
C ILE A 230 -2.45 3.20 6.88
N PHE A 231 -3.21 3.10 5.79
CA PHE A 231 -2.70 3.29 4.42
C PHE A 231 -2.49 4.76 4.08
N GLY A 232 -3.35 5.66 4.55
CA GLY A 232 -3.18 7.11 4.32
C GLY A 232 -1.93 7.66 5.00
N THR A 233 -1.65 7.21 6.23
CA THR A 233 -0.42 7.58 6.95
C THR A 233 0.84 7.04 6.28
N LEU A 234 0.83 5.77 5.85
CA LEU A 234 1.94 5.20 5.09
C LEU A 234 2.15 5.94 3.77
N ALA A 235 1.07 6.21 3.04
CA ALA A 235 1.11 6.97 1.80
C ALA A 235 1.73 8.35 2.05
N PHE A 236 1.29 9.06 3.08
CA PHE A 236 1.85 10.36 3.47
C PHE A 236 3.34 10.27 3.79
N ALA A 237 3.75 9.35 4.67
CA ALA A 237 5.15 9.20 5.07
C ALA A 237 6.04 8.83 3.88
N LEU A 238 5.61 7.89 3.04
CA LEU A 238 6.36 7.47 1.86
C LEU A 238 6.42 8.57 0.79
N PHE A 239 5.32 9.29 0.57
CA PHE A 239 5.26 10.42 -0.36
C PHE A 239 6.16 11.58 0.09
N TYR A 240 6.12 11.90 1.39
CA TYR A 240 6.90 12.99 1.98
C TYR A 240 8.40 12.70 1.96
N THR A 241 8.81 11.46 2.27
CA THR A 241 10.22 11.04 2.27
C THR A 241 10.74 10.69 0.88
N GLY A 242 9.86 10.33 -0.05
CA GLY A 242 10.18 9.92 -1.42
C GLY A 242 10.45 11.09 -2.37
N TRP A 243 10.95 12.22 -1.87
CA TRP A 243 10.89 13.49 -2.59
C TRP A 243 11.70 13.47 -3.91
N THR A 244 12.90 12.88 -3.89
CA THR A 244 13.71 12.65 -5.12
C THR A 244 13.11 11.58 -6.00
N GLN A 245 12.44 10.57 -5.43
CA GLN A 245 11.77 9.51 -6.19
C GLN A 245 10.57 10.08 -6.97
N ARG A 246 9.82 11.03 -6.40
CA ARG A 246 8.72 11.74 -7.08
C ARG A 246 9.21 12.38 -8.37
N GLU A 247 10.25 13.21 -8.31
CA GLU A 247 10.80 13.87 -9.51
C GLU A 247 11.34 12.86 -10.53
N LYS A 248 12.03 11.81 -10.07
CA LYS A 248 12.52 10.74 -10.96
C LYS A 248 11.38 9.98 -11.64
N PHE A 249 10.26 9.76 -10.95
CA PHE A 249 9.09 9.10 -11.49
C PHE A 249 8.40 9.99 -12.52
N ILE A 250 8.09 11.25 -12.18
CA ILE A 250 7.47 12.23 -13.08
C ILE A 250 8.32 12.36 -14.36
N ALA A 251 9.62 12.59 -14.21
CA ALA A 251 10.54 12.74 -15.31
C ALA A 251 10.61 11.47 -16.19
N ALA A 252 10.56 10.28 -15.60
CA ALA A 252 10.58 9.02 -16.35
C ALA A 252 9.29 8.78 -17.16
N ILE A 253 8.14 9.17 -16.63
CA ILE A 253 6.82 9.07 -17.29
C ILE A 253 6.66 10.13 -18.39
N GLN A 254 7.17 11.34 -18.17
CA GLN A 254 7.11 12.45 -19.11
C GLN A 254 8.31 12.51 -20.06
N GLU A 255 9.22 11.55 -19.97
CA GLU A 255 10.38 11.41 -20.85
C GLU A 255 11.28 12.66 -20.89
N ARG A 256 11.47 13.26 -19.70
CA ARG A 256 12.39 14.38 -19.48
C ARG A 256 13.49 14.02 -18.49
N SER A 257 14.50 14.88 -18.43
CA SER A 257 15.52 14.82 -17.39
C SER A 257 14.95 15.20 -16.00
N PRO A 258 15.30 14.49 -14.92
CA PRO A 258 14.89 14.85 -13.57
C PRO A 258 15.47 16.22 -13.17
N GLN A 259 14.64 17.06 -12.54
CA GLN A 259 15.04 18.36 -12.01
C GLN A 259 15.09 18.26 -10.49
N LEU A 260 16.24 17.85 -9.95
CA LEU A 260 16.43 17.67 -8.52
C LEU A 260 16.79 19.01 -7.87
N THR A 261 15.94 19.50 -6.98
CA THR A 261 16.21 20.64 -6.09
C THR A 261 16.86 20.20 -4.76
N ALA A 262 17.46 21.10 -3.99
CA ALA A 262 17.92 20.73 -2.65
C ALA A 262 16.76 20.92 -1.66
N ARG A 263 16.46 19.88 -0.86
CA ARG A 263 15.47 20.00 0.22
C ARG A 263 16.06 20.75 1.42
N LYS A 264 15.40 21.83 1.86
CA LYS A 264 15.69 22.47 3.15
C LYS A 264 14.79 21.90 4.25
N LEU A 265 15.39 21.63 5.41
CA LEU A 265 14.66 21.21 6.61
C LEU A 265 13.92 22.39 7.25
N PRO A 266 12.76 22.15 7.90
CA PRO A 266 12.12 23.14 8.76
C PRO A 266 13.09 23.72 9.80
N THR A 267 12.94 24.99 10.19
CA THR A 267 13.86 25.69 11.10
C THR A 267 14.10 24.92 12.40
N LEU A 268 13.03 24.41 13.02
CA LEU A 268 13.12 23.62 14.26
C LEU A 268 13.89 22.30 14.07
N ALA A 269 13.79 21.69 12.88
CA ALA A 269 14.49 20.47 12.50
C ALA A 269 15.98 20.67 12.22
N GLN A 270 16.44 21.90 12.09
CA GLN A 270 17.87 22.21 11.91
C GLN A 270 18.63 22.08 13.24
N SER A 271 17.96 22.34 14.39
CA SER A 271 18.56 22.19 15.72
C SER A 271 18.93 20.73 16.01
N SER A 272 20.22 20.47 16.25
CA SER A 272 20.70 19.15 16.66
C SER A 272 20.22 18.77 18.05
N THR A 273 20.13 19.74 18.96
CA THR A 273 19.66 19.53 20.34
C THR A 273 18.19 19.09 20.34
N PHE A 274 17.34 19.81 19.61
CA PHE A 274 15.93 19.47 19.50
C PHE A 274 15.72 18.07 18.90
N ARG A 275 16.48 17.72 17.87
CA ARG A 275 16.46 16.37 17.27
C ARG A 275 16.84 15.26 18.22
N ARG A 276 17.90 15.46 19.01
CA ARG A 276 18.35 14.47 20.01
C ARG A 276 17.32 14.29 21.11
N ILE A 277 16.77 15.39 21.64
CA ILE A 277 15.72 15.33 22.67
C ILE A 277 14.52 14.56 22.12
N PHE A 278 14.03 14.90 20.92
CA PHE A 278 12.86 14.24 20.36
C PHE A 278 13.10 12.76 20.03
N ALA A 279 14.29 12.41 19.54
CA ALA A 279 14.66 11.02 19.33
C ALA A 279 14.76 10.22 20.64
N LEU A 280 15.32 10.80 21.71
CA LEU A 280 15.32 10.18 23.03
C LEU A 280 13.89 9.97 23.56
N VAL A 281 13.04 10.99 23.47
CA VAL A 281 11.62 10.88 23.88
C VAL A 281 10.92 9.78 23.11
N SER A 282 11.10 9.71 21.79
CA SER A 282 10.49 8.66 20.95
C SER A 282 11.01 7.26 21.28
N MET A 283 12.31 7.14 21.58
CA MET A 283 12.92 5.87 21.99
C MET A 283 12.38 5.38 23.34
N ILE A 284 12.37 6.26 24.35
CA ILE A 284 11.84 5.98 25.69
C ILE A 284 10.37 5.58 25.58
N TYR A 285 9.59 6.35 24.82
CA TYR A 285 8.18 6.07 24.60
C TYR A 285 7.94 4.66 24.06
N GLY A 286 8.67 4.25 23.01
CA GLY A 286 8.49 2.89 22.46
C GLY A 286 8.99 1.76 23.36
N ILE A 287 10.04 2.00 24.16
CA ILE A 287 10.47 1.03 25.18
C ILE A 287 9.39 0.83 26.24
N LEU A 288 8.72 1.91 26.68
CA LEU A 288 7.67 1.87 27.71
C LEU A 288 6.33 1.33 27.20
N ILE A 289 6.11 1.29 25.88
CA ILE A 289 4.91 0.73 25.27
C ILE A 289 4.83 -0.80 25.43
N LEU A 290 5.97 -1.51 25.43
CA LEU A 290 5.98 -2.97 25.49
C LEU A 290 5.54 -3.51 26.87
N PRO A 291 6.05 -2.98 28.01
CA PRO A 291 5.55 -3.32 29.35
C PRO A 291 4.05 -3.02 29.52
N THR A 292 3.56 -1.91 28.97
CA THR A 292 2.14 -1.54 29.08
C THR A 292 1.22 -2.49 28.31
N MET A 293 1.66 -3.05 27.17
CA MET A 293 0.91 -4.11 26.48
C MET A 293 0.92 -5.45 27.24
N LEU A 294 2.03 -5.83 27.87
CA LEU A 294 2.12 -7.05 28.69
C LEU A 294 1.30 -6.95 29.98
N LEU A 295 1.24 -5.75 30.58
CA LEU A 295 0.33 -5.45 31.69
C LEU A 295 -1.13 -5.57 31.24
N PHE A 296 -1.45 -5.06 30.05
CA PHE A 296 -2.79 -5.17 29.50
C PHE A 296 -3.23 -6.61 29.23
N SER A 297 -2.37 -7.45 28.65
CA SER A 297 -2.75 -8.84 28.37
C SER A 297 -3.18 -9.58 29.64
N LYS A 298 -2.55 -9.29 30.78
CA LYS A 298 -2.94 -9.83 32.10
C LYS A 298 -4.27 -9.28 32.63
N ILE A 299 -4.56 -8.00 32.39
CA ILE A 299 -5.81 -7.35 32.83
C ILE A 299 -6.99 -7.73 31.92
N SER A 300 -6.71 -8.03 30.65
CA SER A 300 -7.70 -8.48 29.67
C SER A 300 -8.13 -9.93 29.88
N THR A 301 -7.26 -10.79 30.40
CA THR A 301 -7.61 -12.19 30.73
C THR A 301 -8.55 -12.31 31.92
N SER A 302 -8.72 -11.23 32.69
CA SER A 302 -9.58 -11.18 33.88
C SER A 302 -10.85 -10.32 33.66
N ALA A 303 -11.26 -10.11 32.40
CA ALA A 303 -12.44 -9.32 32.07
C ALA A 303 -13.64 -10.23 31.76
N ASP A 304 -14.81 -9.88 32.27
CA ASP A 304 -15.99 -10.75 32.24
C ASP A 304 -16.82 -10.58 30.95
N SER A 305 -16.55 -9.53 30.16
CA SER A 305 -17.27 -9.26 28.92
C SER A 305 -16.40 -8.67 27.80
N ARG A 306 -16.81 -8.86 26.55
CA ARG A 306 -16.17 -8.24 25.38
C ARG A 306 -16.17 -6.70 25.45
N ALA A 307 -17.20 -6.10 26.04
CA ALA A 307 -17.28 -4.65 26.22
C ALA A 307 -16.25 -4.14 27.24
N GLU A 308 -16.05 -4.90 28.32
CA GLU A 308 -15.03 -4.60 29.32
C GLU A 308 -13.61 -4.75 28.74
N ILE A 309 -13.37 -5.79 27.94
CA ILE A 309 -12.12 -5.95 27.19
C ILE A 309 -11.87 -4.74 26.28
N ALA A 310 -12.88 -4.31 25.52
CA ALA A 310 -12.76 -3.17 24.61
C ALA A 310 -12.44 -1.86 25.36
N ASN A 311 -13.13 -1.60 26.48
CA ASN A 311 -12.86 -0.42 27.32
C ASN A 311 -11.45 -0.45 27.92
N LYS A 312 -11.03 -1.61 28.44
CA LYS A 312 -9.68 -1.76 29.00
C LYS A 312 -8.61 -1.68 27.89
N ALA A 313 -8.93 -2.04 26.64
CA ALA A 313 -8.00 -1.96 25.50
C ALA A 313 -7.86 -0.54 24.92
N LEU A 314 -8.86 0.32 25.10
CA LEU A 314 -8.89 1.66 24.50
C LEU A 314 -7.65 2.52 24.83
N PRO A 315 -7.19 2.64 26.09
CA PRO A 315 -5.98 3.39 26.42
C PRO A 315 -4.74 2.88 25.69
N ILE A 316 -4.66 1.57 25.46
CA ILE A 316 -3.52 0.93 24.79
C ILE A 316 -3.55 1.15 23.29
N TYR A 317 -4.73 1.12 22.67
CA TYR A 317 -4.89 1.55 21.29
C TYR A 317 -4.47 3.01 21.13
N LEU A 318 -4.86 3.90 22.06
CA LEU A 318 -4.45 5.30 22.05
C LEU A 318 -2.93 5.48 22.19
N LEU A 319 -2.28 4.72 23.08
CA LEU A 319 -0.81 4.70 23.20
C LEU A 319 -0.17 4.21 21.90
N PHE A 320 -0.69 3.15 21.30
CA PHE A 320 -0.17 2.63 20.03
C PHE A 320 -0.27 3.68 18.90
N LEU A 321 -1.39 4.38 18.80
CA LEU A 321 -1.60 5.48 17.84
C LEU A 321 -0.65 6.66 18.09
N LEU A 322 -0.44 7.04 19.36
CA LEU A 322 0.50 8.09 19.74
C LEU A 322 1.95 7.70 19.36
N GLY A 323 2.34 6.45 19.55
CA GLY A 323 3.63 5.93 19.10
C GLY A 323 3.82 6.08 17.60
N ILE A 324 2.84 5.62 16.82
CA ILE A 324 2.84 5.80 15.36
C ILE A 324 3.02 7.28 15.00
N ALA A 325 2.24 8.18 15.60
CA ALA A 325 2.32 9.61 15.37
C ALA A 325 3.71 10.20 15.67
N LEU A 326 4.32 9.84 16.81
CA LEU A 326 5.66 10.27 17.19
C LEU A 326 6.72 9.82 16.17
N TYR A 327 6.65 8.58 15.69
CA TYR A 327 7.62 8.08 14.71
C TYR A 327 7.44 8.68 13.33
N ILE A 328 6.20 8.92 12.89
CA ILE A 328 5.93 9.65 11.65
C ILE A 328 6.50 11.05 11.75
N PHE A 329 6.25 11.75 12.86
CA PHE A 329 6.82 13.06 13.10
C PHE A 329 8.35 13.01 13.03
N LEU A 330 8.98 12.01 13.64
CA LEU A 330 10.45 11.87 13.61
C LEU A 330 10.97 11.70 12.17
N ILE A 331 10.30 10.88 11.36
CA ILE A 331 10.69 10.59 9.97
C ILE A 331 10.46 11.78 9.05
N VAL A 332 9.28 12.38 9.14
CA VAL A 332 8.83 13.48 8.30
C VAL A 332 9.60 14.75 8.67
N PHE A 333 9.63 15.11 9.95
CA PHE A 333 10.14 16.41 10.34
C PHE A 333 11.67 16.50 10.27
N PHE A 334 12.40 15.40 10.49
CA PHE A 334 13.86 15.43 10.61
C PHE A 334 14.64 14.77 9.44
N ASP A 335 13.93 14.40 8.35
CA ASP A 335 14.49 13.89 7.07
C ASP A 335 15.53 12.76 7.23
N PHE A 336 15.19 11.78 8.07
CA PHE A 336 15.97 10.57 8.19
C PHE A 336 15.60 9.63 7.03
N HIS A 337 16.43 9.58 5.97
CA HIS A 337 16.27 8.61 4.87
C HIS A 337 16.29 7.13 5.32
N LEU A 338 16.67 6.87 6.58
CA LEU A 338 16.53 5.61 7.31
C LEU A 338 15.06 5.18 7.54
N GLY A 339 14.07 6.07 7.35
CA GLY A 339 12.64 5.73 7.46
C GLY A 339 12.18 4.66 6.44
N ASN A 340 12.98 4.37 5.41
CA ASN A 340 12.74 3.24 4.51
C ASN A 340 13.25 1.88 5.06
N LEU A 341 14.05 1.89 6.14
CA LEU A 341 14.66 0.70 6.76
C LEU A 341 13.98 0.31 8.09
N CYS A 342 13.28 1.24 8.73
CA CYS A 342 12.69 1.00 10.04
C CYS A 342 11.18 0.84 9.89
N TRP A 343 10.70 -0.32 10.33
CA TRP A 343 9.32 -0.80 10.26
C TRP A 343 8.32 0.16 10.97
N LEU A 344 7.91 1.23 10.26
CA LEU A 344 7.08 2.36 10.72
C LEU A 344 5.83 2.00 11.54
N LEU A 345 5.36 0.75 11.45
CA LEU A 345 4.13 0.27 12.04
C LEU A 345 4.33 -0.72 13.20
N LEU A 346 5.57 -1.00 13.59
CA LEU A 346 5.88 -1.71 14.82
C LEU A 346 6.41 -0.70 15.85
N PRO A 347 5.53 0.08 16.49
CA PRO A 347 5.94 1.16 17.40
C PRO A 347 6.77 0.69 18.60
N TYR A 348 6.83 -0.61 18.88
CA TYR A 348 7.64 -1.23 19.94
C TYR A 348 8.98 -1.81 19.45
N ILE A 349 9.20 -1.98 18.14
CA ILE A 349 10.48 -2.49 17.58
C ILE A 349 11.07 -1.48 16.60
N GLY A 350 10.35 -1.18 15.51
CA GLY A 350 10.86 -0.35 14.43
C GLY A 350 11.14 1.09 14.89
N GLY A 351 10.23 1.65 15.69
CA GLY A 351 10.34 3.02 16.21
C GLY A 351 11.54 3.25 17.14
N PRO A 352 11.73 2.45 18.21
CA PRO A 352 12.89 2.57 19.11
C PRO A 352 14.22 2.34 18.40
N VAL A 353 14.31 1.33 17.54
CA VAL A 353 15.52 1.04 16.76
C VAL A 353 15.88 2.23 15.86
N PHE A 354 14.88 2.83 15.20
CA PHE A 354 15.10 4.03 14.39
C PHE A 354 15.60 5.22 15.20
N ALA A 355 14.97 5.48 16.35
CA ALA A 355 15.37 6.55 17.25
C ALA A 355 16.80 6.33 17.78
N LEU A 356 17.15 5.09 18.13
CA LEU A 356 18.51 4.72 18.54
C LEU A 356 19.53 4.96 17.42
N ILE A 357 19.26 4.49 16.20
CA ILE A 357 20.14 4.72 15.04
C ILE A 357 20.29 6.22 14.77
N ALA A 358 19.22 7.00 14.89
CA ALA A 358 19.27 8.45 14.75
C ALA A 358 20.19 9.09 15.80
N LEU A 359 20.10 8.65 17.06
CA LEU A 359 20.95 9.13 18.16
C LEU A 359 22.43 8.76 17.98
N VAL A 360 22.72 7.51 17.62
CA VAL A 360 24.08 7.02 17.35
C VAL A 360 24.74 7.82 16.21
N ASN A 361 23.97 8.19 15.19
CA ASN A 361 24.46 9.03 14.08
C ASN A 361 24.48 10.54 14.41
N GLY A 362 24.39 10.90 15.70
CA GLY A 362 24.44 12.27 16.18
C GLY A 362 23.20 13.12 15.83
N ALA A 363 22.11 12.48 15.42
CA ALA A 363 20.87 13.08 14.92
C ALA A 363 21.10 14.10 13.79
N ARG A 364 22.14 13.90 12.98
CA ARG A 364 22.49 14.81 11.87
C ARG A 364 21.51 14.66 10.70
N PRO A 365 21.23 15.75 9.97
CA PRO A 365 20.35 15.66 8.83
C PRO A 365 21.15 15.11 7.67
N LEU A 366 20.61 14.12 6.95
CA LEU A 366 21.27 13.60 5.75
C LEU A 366 21.08 14.62 4.62
N THR A 367 21.90 15.66 4.60
CA THR A 367 21.97 16.58 3.46
C THR A 367 22.66 15.88 2.28
N GLU A 368 22.18 16.09 1.06
CA GLU A 368 22.73 15.45 -0.17
C GLU A 368 24.25 15.61 -0.33
N LYS A 369 24.87 16.60 0.33
CA LYS A 369 26.32 16.82 0.33
C LYS A 369 27.13 15.62 0.84
N THR A 370 26.57 14.73 1.68
CA THR A 370 27.33 13.56 2.17
C THR A 370 27.52 12.47 1.10
N ASN A 371 26.73 12.48 0.01
CA ASN A 371 26.89 11.53 -1.10
C ASN A 371 27.76 12.06 -2.24
N GLN A 372 27.83 13.38 -2.47
CA GLN A 372 28.78 13.96 -3.44
C GLN A 372 30.24 13.73 -3.03
N SER A 373 30.55 13.76 -1.73
CA SER A 373 31.89 13.40 -1.24
C SER A 373 32.28 11.94 -1.53
N LYS A 374 31.32 11.02 -1.65
CA LYS A 374 31.60 9.61 -2.01
C LYS A 374 31.76 9.38 -3.50
N THR A 375 31.11 10.16 -4.36
CA THR A 375 31.32 10.09 -5.82
C THR A 375 32.57 10.84 -6.27
N ILE A 376 33.00 11.88 -5.53
CA ILE A 376 34.23 12.62 -5.83
C ILE A 376 35.46 11.83 -5.36
N ASN A 377 35.38 11.10 -4.24
CA ASN A 377 36.51 10.27 -3.75
C ASN A 377 36.69 8.92 -4.46
N ASN A 378 35.80 8.54 -5.39
CA ASN A 378 36.00 7.41 -6.30
C ASN A 378 36.54 7.84 -7.68
N LYS A 379 36.95 9.10 -7.82
CA LYS A 379 37.84 9.53 -8.90
C LYS A 379 39.11 10.08 -8.29
N THR A 380 40.09 9.20 -8.11
CA THR A 380 41.49 9.59 -8.01
C THR A 380 42.33 8.78 -9.00
N PRO A 381 43.46 9.36 -9.42
CA PRO A 381 43.94 9.32 -10.80
C PRO A 381 44.94 8.19 -11.02
N ASN A 382 44.84 7.56 -12.18
CA ASN A 382 45.93 7.34 -13.14
C ASN A 382 45.36 6.65 -14.38
#